data_AF-A0ABC8BZZ2-F1
#
_entry.id   AF-A0ABC8BZZ2-F1
#
_cell.length_a   1.000
_cell.length_b   1.000
_cell.length_c   1.000
_cell.angle_alpha   90.00
_cell.angle_beta   90.00
_cell.angle_gamma   90.00
#
_symmetry.space_group_name_H-M   'P 1'
#
loop_
_entity.id
_entity.type
_entity.pdbx_description
1 polymer ?
#
loop_
_entity_poly.entity_id
_entity_poly.type
_entity_poly.pdbx_seq_one_letter_code
_entity_poly.pdbx_strand_id
1 'polypeptide(L)'
;MSEPSPAVAAAIEGELRLLDPAVRASPDLLAALLHPEFREIGTTGRLWSRETIIEALTADDAPRPGPLTASRMRGVELGPDLVHLTFDTESKGLRSHRSSLWRLTGAGWRLYFHQATPFAADPLAET
;
A
#
# COMPACT_ATOMS: atom_id res chain seq x y z
N MET A 1 -0.58 -8.44 -22.34
CA MET A 1 -0.98 -8.71 -20.95
C MET A 1 -2.49 -8.56 -20.92
N SER A 2 -3.23 -9.54 -20.40
CA SER A 2 -4.67 -9.38 -20.22
C SER A 2 -4.95 -8.25 -19.23
N GLU A 3 -6.02 -7.51 -19.44
CA GLU A 3 -6.46 -6.48 -18.51
C GLU A 3 -6.76 -7.08 -17.13
N PRO A 4 -6.48 -6.36 -16.03
CA PRO A 4 -6.83 -6.82 -14.69
C PRO A 4 -8.34 -6.97 -14.55
N SER A 5 -8.78 -7.89 -13.70
CA SER A 5 -10.20 -7.96 -13.33
C SER A 5 -10.65 -6.66 -12.66
N PRO A 6 -11.96 -6.36 -12.64
CA PRO A 6 -12.47 -5.17 -11.95
C PRO A 6 -12.08 -5.12 -10.46
N ALA A 7 -12.02 -6.28 -9.79
CA ALA A 7 -11.58 -6.38 -8.40
C ALA A 7 -10.12 -5.97 -8.23
N VAL A 8 -9.23 -6.51 -9.08
CA VAL A 8 -7.80 -6.15 -9.09
C VAL A 8 -7.60 -4.69 -9.46
N ALA A 9 -8.32 -4.18 -10.46
CA ALA A 9 -8.25 -2.78 -10.87
C ALA A 9 -8.64 -1.83 -9.72
N ALA A 10 -9.72 -2.13 -8.99
CA ALA A 10 -10.16 -1.33 -7.85
C ALA A 10 -9.14 -1.35 -6.68
N ALA A 11 -8.54 -2.52 -6.42
CA ALA A 11 -7.48 -2.63 -5.42
C ALA A 11 -6.24 -1.81 -5.83
N ILE A 12 -5.83 -1.87 -7.11
CA ILE A 12 -4.71 -1.08 -7.64
C ILE A 12 -5.01 0.42 -7.51
N GLU A 13 -6.21 0.86 -7.87
CA GLU A 13 -6.63 2.26 -7.71
C GLU A 13 -6.53 2.70 -6.25
N GLY A 14 -7.04 1.89 -5.32
CA GLY A 14 -6.94 2.14 -3.89
C GLY A 14 -5.49 2.28 -3.41
N GLU A 15 -4.60 1.41 -3.88
CA GLU A 15 -3.17 1.45 -3.56
C GLU A 15 -2.53 2.74 -4.07
N LEU A 16 -2.80 3.12 -5.32
CA LEU A 16 -2.28 4.35 -5.92
C LEU A 16 -2.81 5.60 -5.20
N ARG A 17 -4.07 5.59 -4.76
CA ARG A 17 -4.63 6.68 -3.93
C ARG A 17 -3.89 6.82 -2.60
N LEU A 18 -3.42 5.74 -1.99
CA LEU A 18 -2.61 5.80 -0.77
C LEU A 18 -1.18 6.34 -1.01
N LEU A 19 -0.75 6.48 -2.27
CA LEU A 19 0.52 7.15 -2.61
C LEU A 19 0.35 8.67 -2.75
N ASP A 20 -0.87 9.16 -2.94
CA ASP A 20 -1.17 10.59 -3.08
C ASP A 20 -0.91 11.34 -1.76
N PRO A 21 -0.03 12.36 -1.75
CA PRO A 21 0.20 13.19 -0.57
C PRO A 21 -1.06 13.82 0.03
N ALA A 22 -2.05 14.19 -0.81
CA ALA A 22 -3.29 14.79 -0.34
C ALA A 22 -4.16 13.79 0.43
N VAL A 23 -4.18 12.52 -0.01
CA VAL A 23 -4.85 11.43 0.72
C VAL A 23 -4.11 11.16 2.03
N ARG A 24 -2.77 11.06 1.99
CA ARG A 24 -1.95 10.79 3.18
C ARG A 24 -2.02 11.88 4.26
N ALA A 25 -2.28 13.12 3.86
CA ALA A 25 -2.45 14.24 4.78
C ALA A 25 -3.88 14.35 5.35
N SER A 26 -4.80 13.46 4.98
CA SER A 26 -6.21 13.53 5.40
C SER A 26 -6.60 12.31 6.24
N PRO A 27 -6.91 12.49 7.54
CA PRO A 27 -7.40 11.42 8.39
C PRO A 27 -8.64 10.72 7.82
N ASP A 28 -9.59 11.49 7.28
CA ASP A 28 -10.85 10.98 6.76
C ASP A 28 -10.67 10.15 5.48
N LEU A 29 -9.81 10.61 4.56
CA LEU A 29 -9.53 9.87 3.33
C LEU A 29 -8.77 8.57 3.62
N LEU A 30 -7.81 8.60 4.55
CA LEU A 30 -7.15 7.38 5.03
C LEU A 30 -8.16 6.45 5.71
N ALA A 31 -9.01 6.96 6.59
CA ALA A 31 -10.02 6.18 7.29
C ALA A 31 -11.03 5.51 6.33
N ALA A 32 -11.31 6.12 5.18
CA ALA A 32 -12.18 5.55 4.16
C ALA A 32 -11.53 4.38 3.40
N LEU A 33 -10.21 4.42 3.19
CA LEU A 33 -9.45 3.40 2.45
C LEU A 33 -8.94 2.26 3.36
N LEU A 34 -8.60 2.56 4.61
CA LEU A 34 -8.09 1.55 5.55
C LEU A 34 -9.25 0.79 6.21
N HIS A 35 -9.18 -0.53 6.15
CA HIS A 35 -10.11 -1.41 6.84
C HIS A 35 -10.06 -1.15 8.36
N PRO A 36 -11.18 -1.21 9.11
CA PRO A 36 -11.18 -1.00 10.57
C PRO A 36 -10.16 -1.86 11.34
N GLU A 37 -9.92 -3.08 10.85
CA GLU A 37 -8.94 -4.02 11.43
C GLU A 37 -7.55 -3.95 10.77
N PHE A 38 -7.24 -2.88 10.04
CA PHE A 38 -6.00 -2.75 9.28
C PHE A 38 -4.75 -2.93 10.14
N ARG A 39 -3.77 -3.66 9.57
CA ARG A 39 -2.42 -3.83 10.12
C ARG A 39 -1.37 -3.58 9.04
N GLU A 40 -0.27 -2.95 9.44
CA GLU A 40 0.91 -2.81 8.59
C GLU A 40 2.20 -3.26 9.28
N ILE A 41 3.08 -3.89 8.50
CA ILE A 41 4.48 -4.12 8.83
C ILE A 41 5.31 -3.17 7.97
N GLY A 42 5.82 -2.10 8.58
CA GLY A 42 6.63 -1.10 7.89
C GLY A 42 8.01 -1.63 7.49
N THR A 43 8.76 -0.86 6.71
CA THR A 43 10.10 -1.22 6.23
C THR A 43 11.13 -1.47 7.34
N THR A 44 10.88 -0.95 8.55
CA THR A 44 11.70 -1.16 9.75
C THR A 44 11.24 -2.34 10.60
N GLY A 45 10.20 -3.06 10.19
CA GLY A 45 9.53 -4.09 10.99
C GLY A 45 8.56 -3.55 12.05
N ARG A 46 8.39 -2.23 12.16
CA ARG A 46 7.40 -1.62 13.05
C ARG A 46 5.99 -2.07 12.66
N LEU A 47 5.22 -2.50 13.66
CA LEU A 47 3.81 -2.82 13.51
C LEU A 47 2.97 -1.57 13.68
N TRP A 48 2.02 -1.39 12.78
CA TRP A 48 1.09 -0.27 12.78
C TRP A 48 -0.35 -0.77 12.83
N SER A 49 -1.17 -0.13 13.67
CA SER A 49 -2.63 -0.16 13.55
C SER A 49 -3.12 0.94 12.62
N ARG A 50 -4.40 0.82 12.20
CA ARG A 50 -5.14 1.89 11.52
C ARG A 50 -5.02 3.23 12.23
N GLU A 51 -5.25 3.27 13.53
CA GLU A 51 -5.23 4.49 14.33
C GLU A 51 -3.82 5.08 14.36
N THR A 52 -2.81 4.25 14.70
CA THR A 52 -1.43 4.71 14.84
C THR A 52 -0.80 5.17 13.52
N ILE A 53 -1.17 4.56 12.38
CA ILE A 53 -0.65 4.99 11.07
C ILE A 53 -1.32 6.28 10.62
N ILE A 54 -2.62 6.45 10.87
CA ILE A 54 -3.33 7.70 10.54
C ILE A 54 -2.71 8.84 11.36
N GLU A 55 -2.60 8.66 12.68
CA GLU A 55 -1.97 9.65 13.56
C GLU A 55 -0.56 10.03 13.10
N ALA A 56 0.28 9.04 12.78
CA ALA A 56 1.64 9.30 12.35
C ALA A 56 1.76 9.97 10.97
N LEU A 57 0.83 9.71 10.05
CA LEU A 57 0.84 10.31 8.72
C LEU A 57 0.25 11.74 8.71
N THR A 58 -0.64 12.04 9.65
CA THR A 58 -1.35 13.32 9.70
C THR A 58 -0.87 14.27 10.80
N ALA A 59 0.18 13.89 11.55
CA ALA A 59 0.82 14.77 12.51
C ALA A 59 1.42 16.01 11.84
N ASP A 60 1.46 17.14 12.54
CA ASP A 60 1.98 18.42 12.00
C ASP A 60 3.46 18.32 11.60
N ASP A 61 4.22 17.47 12.27
CA ASP A 61 5.64 17.18 12.00
C ASP A 61 5.85 15.91 11.14
N ALA A 62 4.76 15.33 10.60
CA ALA A 62 4.84 14.15 9.76
C ALA A 62 5.76 14.42 8.56
N PRO A 63 6.67 13.49 8.23
CA PRO A 63 7.50 13.61 7.05
C PRO A 63 6.60 13.74 5.81
N ARG A 64 6.71 14.86 5.10
CA ARG A 64 5.99 15.00 3.83
C ARG A 64 6.48 13.91 2.88
N PRO A 65 5.57 13.09 2.33
CA PRO A 65 5.97 12.05 1.40
C PRO A 65 6.65 12.73 0.19
N GLY A 66 7.91 12.37 -0.05
CA GLY A 66 8.57 12.71 -1.30
C GLY A 66 7.93 11.93 -2.46
N PRO A 67 8.37 12.16 -3.71
CA PRO A 67 7.93 11.34 -4.82
C PRO A 67 8.17 9.85 -4.49
N LEU A 68 7.09 9.09 -4.59
CA LEU A 68 7.06 7.65 -4.38
C LEU A 68 6.55 7.03 -5.68
N THR A 69 7.38 6.27 -6.35
CA THR A 69 6.97 5.57 -7.58
C THR A 69 6.58 4.14 -7.22
N ALA A 70 5.58 3.62 -7.93
CA ALA A 70 5.20 2.22 -7.88
C ALA A 70 5.50 1.56 -9.23
N SER A 71 6.01 0.34 -9.21
CA SER A 71 6.31 -0.42 -10.42
C SER A 71 6.05 -1.91 -10.21
N ARG A 72 6.06 -2.69 -11.30
CA ARG A 72 5.82 -4.15 -11.27
C ARG A 72 4.53 -4.57 -10.55
N MET A 73 3.51 -3.72 -10.60
CA MET A 73 2.21 -3.98 -9.98
C MET A 73 1.57 -5.24 -10.56
N ARG A 74 1.23 -6.18 -9.69
CA ARG A 74 0.50 -7.41 -10.00
C ARG A 74 -0.57 -7.64 -8.94
N GLY A 75 -1.73 -8.10 -9.38
CA GLY A 75 -2.83 -8.47 -8.48
C GLY A 75 -3.40 -9.84 -8.80
N VAL A 76 -3.88 -10.51 -7.76
CA VAL A 76 -4.53 -11.82 -7.82
C VAL A 76 -5.75 -11.79 -6.89
N GLU A 77 -6.88 -12.28 -7.37
CA GLU A 77 -8.04 -12.58 -6.51
C GLU A 77 -7.78 -13.87 -5.74
N LEU A 78 -7.69 -13.78 -4.41
CA LEU A 78 -7.56 -14.94 -3.53
C LEU A 78 -8.93 -15.54 -3.17
N GLY A 79 -9.99 -14.77 -3.39
CA GLY A 79 -11.38 -15.16 -3.18
C GLY A 79 -12.32 -14.07 -3.69
N PRO A 80 -13.64 -14.27 -3.60
CA PRO A 80 -14.64 -13.33 -4.13
C PRO A 80 -14.57 -11.92 -3.53
N ASP A 81 -14.05 -11.79 -2.31
CA ASP A 81 -13.97 -10.56 -1.53
C ASP A 81 -12.53 -10.18 -1.13
N LEU A 82 -11.51 -10.82 -1.72
CA LEU A 82 -10.13 -10.63 -1.32
C LEU A 82 -9.17 -10.59 -2.51
N VAL A 83 -8.42 -9.50 -2.62
CA VAL A 83 -7.37 -9.29 -3.62
C VAL A 83 -6.04 -9.14 -2.92
N HIS A 84 -5.02 -9.81 -3.45
CA HIS A 84 -3.63 -9.62 -3.08
C HIS A 84 -2.90 -8.85 -4.17
N LEU A 85 -2.21 -7.77 -3.79
CA LEU A 85 -1.31 -7.05 -4.67
C LEU A 85 0.14 -7.23 -4.24
N THR A 86 1.02 -7.28 -5.24
CA THR A 86 2.47 -7.18 -5.07
C THR A 86 3.01 -6.15 -6.04
N PHE A 87 3.96 -5.34 -5.58
CA PHE A 87 4.57 -4.28 -6.38
C PHE A 87 5.86 -3.81 -5.72
N ASP A 88 6.66 -3.04 -6.45
CA ASP A 88 7.83 -2.39 -5.89
C ASP A 88 7.56 -0.90 -5.70
N THR A 89 8.06 -0.32 -4.61
CA THR A 89 8.11 1.13 -4.42
C THR A 89 9.53 1.65 -4.36
N GLU A 90 9.75 2.85 -4.87
CA GLU A 90 11.00 3.58 -4.73
C GLU A 90 10.75 5.01 -4.22
N SER A 91 11.52 5.44 -3.23
CA SER A 91 11.63 6.85 -2.87
C SER A 91 13.05 7.19 -2.45
N LYS A 92 13.64 8.21 -3.10
CA LYS A 92 15.02 8.67 -2.83
C LYS A 92 16.06 7.53 -2.86
N GLY A 93 15.92 6.59 -3.80
CA GLY A 93 16.79 5.42 -3.94
C GLY A 93 16.53 4.28 -2.96
N LEU A 94 15.65 4.46 -1.97
CA LEU A 94 15.20 3.39 -1.08
C LEU A 94 14.10 2.60 -1.76
N ARG A 95 14.32 1.29 -1.92
CA ARG A 95 13.37 0.38 -2.57
C ARG A 95 12.76 -0.60 -1.59
N SER A 96 11.54 -1.00 -1.85
CA SER A 96 10.85 -2.02 -1.06
C SER A 96 9.89 -2.83 -1.90
N HIS A 97 9.89 -4.15 -1.68
CA HIS A 97 8.81 -5.01 -2.13
C HIS A 97 7.60 -4.73 -1.24
N ARG A 98 6.46 -4.48 -1.87
CA ARG A 98 5.18 -4.25 -1.22
C ARG A 98 4.27 -5.44 -1.44
N SER A 99 3.50 -5.74 -0.41
CA SER A 99 2.45 -6.74 -0.44
C SER A 99 1.24 -6.17 0.29
N SER A 100 0.09 -6.09 -0.37
CA SER A 100 -1.15 -5.60 0.23
C SER A 100 -2.33 -6.54 0.01
N LEU A 101 -3.17 -6.67 1.03
CA LEU A 101 -4.44 -7.39 0.95
C LEU A 101 -5.58 -6.37 0.98
N TRP A 102 -6.41 -6.40 -0.05
CA TRP A 102 -7.59 -5.56 -0.19
C TRP A 102 -8.83 -6.44 0.01
N ARG A 103 -9.71 -6.04 0.92
CA ARG A 103 -10.94 -6.75 1.24
C ARG A 103 -12.15 -5.95 0.80
N LEU A 104 -13.10 -6.60 0.13
CA LEU A 104 -14.37 -5.98 -0.23
C LEU A 104 -15.25 -5.85 1.02
N THR A 105 -15.81 -4.67 1.23
CA THR A 105 -16.74 -4.36 2.32
C THR A 105 -18.02 -3.75 1.77
N GLY A 106 -19.03 -3.53 2.64
CA GLY A 106 -20.23 -2.78 2.24
C GLY A 106 -19.95 -1.34 1.77
N ALA A 107 -18.78 -0.79 2.07
CA ALA A 107 -18.33 0.52 1.62
C ALA A 107 -17.34 0.47 0.42
N GLY A 108 -17.13 -0.71 -0.16
CA GLY A 108 -16.16 -0.95 -1.23
C GLY A 108 -14.86 -1.61 -0.75
N TRP A 109 -13.86 -1.66 -1.62
CA TRP A 109 -12.54 -2.25 -1.35
C TRP A 109 -11.76 -1.41 -0.34
N ARG A 110 -11.24 -2.06 0.69
CA ARG A 110 -10.41 -1.43 1.73
C ARG A 110 -9.14 -2.22 1.97
N LEU A 111 -8.05 -1.52 2.23
CA LEU A 111 -6.77 -2.11 2.57
C LEU A 111 -6.87 -2.77 3.95
N TYR A 112 -6.76 -4.09 3.99
CA TYR A 112 -6.83 -4.94 5.19
C TYR A 112 -5.45 -5.17 5.81
N PHE A 113 -4.44 -5.38 4.97
CA PHE A 113 -3.08 -5.62 5.43
C PHE A 113 -2.07 -5.04 4.46
N HIS A 114 -0.95 -4.53 4.96
CA HIS A 114 0.16 -4.07 4.14
C HIS A 114 1.51 -4.46 4.76
N GLN A 115 2.47 -4.82 3.91
CA GLN A 115 3.84 -5.06 4.32
C GLN A 115 4.81 -4.44 3.32
N ALA A 116 5.92 -3.93 3.85
CA ALA A 116 7.03 -3.46 3.05
C ALA A 116 8.33 -4.14 3.48
N THR A 117 8.99 -4.81 2.53
CA THR A 117 10.30 -5.44 2.75
C THR A 117 11.36 -4.66 1.97
N PRO A 118 12.31 -3.98 2.63
CA PRO A 118 13.37 -3.25 1.93
C PRO A 118 14.28 -4.22 1.17
N PHE A 119 14.76 -3.80 -0.01
CA PHE A 119 15.74 -4.57 -0.78
C PHE A 119 16.77 -3.66 -1.46
N ALA A 120 17.98 -4.18 -1.65
CA ALA A 120 19.01 -3.58 -2.49
C ALA A 120 18.97 -4.19 -3.89
N ALA A 121 19.55 -3.52 -4.89
CA ALA A 121 19.79 -4.18 -6.17
C ALA A 121 20.68 -5.39 -5.89
N ASP A 122 20.29 -6.55 -6.39
CA ASP A 122 21.10 -7.74 -6.26
C ASP A 122 22.45 -7.49 -6.94
N PRO A 123 23.57 -7.49 -6.20
CA PRO A 123 24.90 -7.31 -6.79
C PRO A 123 25.28 -8.47 -7.73
N LEU A 124 24.55 -9.60 -7.70
CA LEU A 124 24.79 -10.79 -8.50
C LEU A 124 23.85 -10.92 -9.70
N ALA A 125 22.94 -9.95 -9.93
CA ALA A 125 22.02 -9.99 -11.07
C ALA A 125 22.67 -9.60 -12.42
N GLU A 126 23.97 -9.29 -12.45
CA GLU A 126 24.76 -9.29 -13.68
C GLU A 126 25.48 -10.65 -13.82
N THR A 127 24.83 -11.60 -14.48
CA THR A 127 25.50 -12.70 -15.22
C THR A 127 24.63 -13.14 -16.38
#